data_AF-A0A7Y2YQ12-F1
#
_entry.id   AF-A0A7Y2YQ12-F1
#
_cell.length_a   1.000
_cell.length_b   1.000
_cell.length_c   1.000
_cell.angle_alpha   90.00
_cell.angle_beta   90.00
_cell.angle_gamma   90.00
#
_symmetry.space_group_name_H-M   'P 1'
#
loop_
_entity.id
_entity.type
_entity.pdbx_description
1 polymer ?
#
loop_
_entity_poly.entity_id
_entity_poly.type
_entity_poly.pdbx_seq_one_letter_code
_entity_poly.pdbx_strand_id
1 'polypeptide(L)'
;LRPEEFDENLKWEETSQYNVAIDFGLFDNRLTGTVDAYYRETSDLLATVPTAAGSNLSDLLTTNVGETTSRGLEISLNGILMKTDNVNWDISGNVTFQENEITKLNLSGDPNFFIPQGGISGGVGNTIQLWRPGLDPTTFFVFRQVYDTSGNPIEGAYVDVNGDNQITEADRQAYKKATPDAFIGFTNNFSYKNFDLNFTFRGSFGNYVYNNVASSSGNLSVVLDTPGDYQPNAHASYLDTRFRNQNLFSDLYIQRADFVRLDNLSIGYTFQLEKMTFRTSLTGTNLFVITEYDGLDPEISSGIDNNFYPRARTGVLGLTFTF
;
A
#
# COMPACT_ATOMS: atom_id res chain seq x y z
N LEU A 1 36.92 -19.39 10.10
CA LEU A 1 35.53 -19.18 10.54
C LEU A 1 35.50 -17.89 11.35
N ARG A 2 34.63 -16.94 10.98
CA ARG A 2 34.35 -15.78 11.82
C ARG A 2 33.31 -16.21 12.86
N PRO A 3 33.43 -15.78 14.13
CA PRO A 3 32.35 -15.95 15.08
C PRO A 3 31.15 -15.11 14.60
N GLU A 4 30.01 -15.76 14.42
CA GLU A 4 28.74 -15.11 14.06
C GLU A 4 27.86 -14.99 15.30
N GLU A 5 26.86 -14.12 15.26
CA GLU A 5 25.85 -14.03 16.31
C GLU A 5 25.15 -15.37 16.57
N PHE A 6 24.81 -15.63 17.83
CA PHE A 6 24.14 -16.87 18.24
C PHE A 6 23.00 -16.57 19.21
N ASP A 7 21.84 -17.15 18.96
CA ASP A 7 20.70 -17.23 19.87
C ASP A 7 20.28 -18.70 20.02
N GLU A 8 20.41 -19.26 21.22
CA GLU A 8 20.02 -20.64 21.53
C GLU A 8 18.51 -20.85 21.58
N ASN A 9 17.73 -19.77 21.74
CA ASN A 9 16.27 -19.80 21.87
C ASN A 9 15.54 -19.50 20.56
N LEU A 10 16.30 -19.33 19.47
CA LEU A 10 15.75 -19.05 18.15
C LEU A 10 14.79 -20.17 17.73
N LYS A 11 13.55 -19.80 17.43
CA LYS A 11 12.51 -20.72 16.99
C LYS A 11 11.71 -20.14 15.82
N TRP A 12 10.85 -20.99 15.26
CA TRP A 12 9.94 -20.57 14.20
C TRP A 12 8.91 -19.57 14.72
N GLU A 13 8.51 -18.65 13.84
CA GLU A 13 7.35 -17.79 14.07
C GLU A 13 6.09 -18.65 14.10
N GLU A 14 5.21 -18.42 15.07
CA GLU A 14 3.97 -19.18 15.24
C GLU A 14 2.79 -18.27 14.90
N THR A 15 1.83 -18.77 14.12
CA THR A 15 0.64 -18.01 13.74
C THR A 15 -0.62 -18.76 14.16
N SER A 16 -1.41 -18.13 15.01
CA SER A 16 -2.75 -18.58 15.41
C SER A 16 -3.80 -17.77 14.67
N GLN A 17 -4.76 -18.44 14.04
CA GLN A 17 -5.83 -17.77 13.29
C GLN A 17 -7.20 -18.33 13.65
N TYR A 18 -8.15 -17.43 13.87
CA TYR A 18 -9.56 -17.70 14.09
C TYR A 18 -10.35 -17.01 12.98
N ASN A 19 -11.29 -17.73 12.36
CA ASN A 19 -12.19 -17.19 11.36
C ASN A 19 -13.62 -17.60 11.70
N VAL A 20 -14.57 -16.69 11.49
CA VAL A 20 -16.00 -16.93 11.64
C VAL A 20 -16.70 -16.33 10.44
N ALA A 21 -17.36 -17.18 9.65
CA ALA A 21 -18.09 -16.76 8.47
C ALA A 21 -19.58 -17.09 8.58
N ILE A 22 -20.42 -16.21 8.04
CA ILE A 22 -21.85 -16.41 7.86
C ILE A 22 -22.16 -16.30 6.38
N ASP A 23 -22.62 -17.39 5.80
CA ASP A 23 -23.12 -17.45 4.43
C ASP A 23 -24.65 -17.34 4.41
N PHE A 24 -25.19 -16.61 3.45
CA PHE A 24 -26.63 -16.51 3.26
C PHE A 24 -27.03 -16.46 1.78
N GLY A 25 -28.23 -16.95 1.51
CA GLY A 25 -28.92 -16.87 0.23
C GLY A 25 -30.37 -16.46 0.46
N LEU A 26 -30.79 -15.39 -0.21
CA LEU A 26 -32.14 -14.82 -0.12
C LEU A 26 -32.79 -14.79 -1.51
N PHE A 27 -34.13 -14.78 -1.53
CA PHE A 27 -34.94 -14.65 -2.75
C PHE A 27 -34.62 -15.72 -3.81
N ASP A 28 -34.66 -17.00 -3.44
CA ASP A 28 -34.28 -18.13 -4.29
C ASP A 28 -32.84 -17.99 -4.82
N ASN A 29 -31.92 -17.58 -3.94
CA ASN A 29 -30.51 -17.32 -4.23
C ASN A 29 -30.27 -16.22 -5.28
N ARG A 30 -31.19 -15.26 -5.41
CA ARG A 30 -30.95 -14.07 -6.22
C ARG A 30 -30.07 -13.04 -5.53
N LEU A 31 -29.99 -13.08 -4.20
CA LEU A 31 -29.01 -12.33 -3.42
C LEU A 31 -28.28 -13.31 -2.54
N THR A 32 -26.98 -13.48 -2.77
CA THR A 32 -26.12 -14.32 -1.94
C THR A 32 -24.99 -13.48 -1.38
N GLY A 33 -24.46 -13.88 -0.23
CA GLY A 33 -23.33 -13.20 0.36
C GLY A 33 -22.69 -13.95 1.50
N THR A 34 -21.51 -13.48 1.85
CA THR A 34 -20.71 -14.00 2.95
C THR A 34 -20.19 -12.82 3.76
N VAL A 35 -20.30 -12.92 5.07
CA VAL A 35 -19.62 -12.03 6.03
C VAL A 35 -18.62 -12.88 6.80
N ASP A 36 -17.33 -12.63 6.59
CA ASP A 36 -16.21 -13.33 7.24
C ASP A 36 -15.46 -12.36 8.15
N ALA A 37 -15.28 -12.73 9.41
CA ALA A 37 -14.42 -12.02 10.34
C ALA A 37 -13.24 -12.90 10.73
N TYR A 38 -12.03 -12.35 10.62
CA TYR A 38 -10.81 -13.04 10.98
C TYR A 38 -10.03 -12.31 12.07
N TYR A 39 -9.34 -13.09 12.90
CA TYR A 39 -8.34 -12.62 13.83
C TYR A 39 -7.12 -13.53 13.73
N ARG A 40 -5.97 -12.95 13.39
CA ARG A 40 -4.70 -13.63 13.25
C ARG A 40 -3.68 -13.00 14.19
N GLU A 41 -3.04 -13.81 14.98
CA GLU A 41 -1.96 -13.43 15.89
C GLU A 41 -0.72 -14.20 15.48
N THR A 42 0.36 -13.47 15.19
CA THR A 42 1.67 -14.06 14.92
C THR A 42 2.59 -13.74 16.08
N SER A 43 2.96 -14.76 16.83
CA SER A 43 3.89 -14.69 17.95
C SER A 43 5.29 -15.09 17.53
N ASP A 44 6.26 -14.69 18.34
CA ASP A 44 7.66 -15.04 18.15
C ASP A 44 8.21 -14.57 16.81
N LEU A 45 7.81 -13.37 16.35
CA LEU A 45 8.35 -12.79 15.13
C LEU A 45 9.85 -12.57 15.24
N LEU A 46 10.55 -12.95 14.18
CA LEU A 46 11.97 -12.78 14.05
C LEU A 46 12.26 -11.34 13.63
N ALA A 47 13.03 -10.63 14.44
CA ALA A 47 13.57 -9.33 14.06
C ALA A 47 15.03 -9.24 14.45
N THR A 48 15.79 -8.51 13.64
CA THR A 48 17.17 -8.14 13.96
C THR A 48 17.16 -6.92 14.87
N VAL A 49 17.61 -7.09 16.10
CA VAL A 49 17.63 -6.04 17.13
C VAL A 49 19.03 -5.76 17.63
N PRO A 50 19.32 -4.51 18.06
CA PRO A 50 20.58 -4.22 18.73
C PRO A 50 20.69 -4.98 20.05
N THR A 51 21.86 -5.53 20.34
CA THR A 51 22.17 -6.19 21.62
C THR A 51 23.23 -5.41 22.39
N ALA A 52 23.30 -5.65 23.71
CA ALA A 52 24.26 -4.96 24.56
C ALA A 52 25.70 -5.29 24.15
N ALA A 53 26.59 -4.31 24.21
CA ALA A 53 28.00 -4.53 23.89
C ALA A 53 28.59 -5.62 24.81
N GLY A 54 29.21 -6.64 24.20
CA GLY A 54 29.79 -7.77 24.93
C GLY A 54 28.82 -8.90 25.30
N SER A 55 27.51 -8.79 25.00
CA SER A 55 26.56 -9.88 25.21
C SER A 55 26.49 -10.88 24.05
N ASN A 56 26.92 -10.49 22.85
CA ASN A 56 27.00 -11.36 21.67
C ASN A 56 28.26 -11.05 20.85
N LEU A 57 28.48 -11.82 19.79
CA LEU A 57 29.61 -11.70 18.88
C LEU A 57 29.39 -10.61 17.81
N SER A 58 28.19 -10.05 17.75
CA SER A 58 27.75 -8.93 16.92
C SER A 58 26.96 -7.93 17.78
N ASP A 59 26.85 -6.68 17.34
CA ASP A 59 25.97 -5.66 17.96
C ASP A 59 24.51 -5.83 17.54
N LEU A 60 24.23 -6.71 16.57
CA LEU A 60 22.90 -7.08 16.10
C LEU A 60 22.64 -8.58 16.32
N LEU A 61 21.43 -8.93 16.73
CA LEU A 61 20.97 -10.31 16.90
C LEU A 61 19.61 -10.50 16.27
N THR A 62 19.47 -11.54 15.44
CA THR A 62 18.15 -11.99 14.98
C THR A 62 17.57 -12.92 16.02
N THR A 63 16.41 -12.56 16.58
CA THR A 63 15.77 -13.30 17.66
C THR A 63 14.25 -13.07 17.65
N ASN A 64 13.51 -13.92 18.36
CA ASN A 64 12.06 -13.88 18.47
C ASN A 64 11.64 -12.77 19.47
N VAL A 65 11.30 -11.59 18.97
CA VAL A 65 11.07 -10.37 19.80
C VAL A 65 9.76 -9.66 19.54
N GLY A 66 9.10 -10.02 18.44
CA GLY A 66 7.88 -9.35 17.99
C GLY A 66 6.64 -10.22 18.16
N GLU A 67 5.51 -9.56 18.35
CA GLU A 67 4.18 -10.14 18.16
C GLU A 67 3.38 -9.14 17.31
N THR A 68 2.60 -9.65 16.36
CA THR A 68 1.68 -8.84 15.56
C THR A 68 0.29 -9.43 15.56
N THR A 69 -0.70 -8.57 15.41
CA THR A 69 -2.07 -8.96 15.16
C THR A 69 -2.54 -8.40 13.82
N SER A 70 -3.33 -9.19 13.12
CA SER A 70 -3.98 -8.83 11.88
C SER A 70 -5.43 -9.26 12.00
N ARG A 71 -6.36 -8.31 11.92
CA ARG A 71 -7.79 -8.58 12.04
C ARG A 71 -8.55 -7.87 10.94
N GLY A 72 -9.70 -8.43 10.57
CA GLY A 72 -10.48 -7.83 9.52
C GLY A 72 -11.88 -8.41 9.39
N LEU A 73 -12.66 -7.72 8.56
CA LEU A 73 -14.02 -8.05 8.20
C LEU A 73 -14.14 -8.01 6.68
N GLU A 74 -14.49 -9.13 6.08
CA GLU A 74 -14.74 -9.27 4.66
C GLU A 74 -16.23 -9.48 4.42
N ILE A 75 -16.81 -8.64 3.58
CA ILE A 75 -18.20 -8.74 3.17
C ILE A 75 -18.20 -8.90 1.66
N SER A 76 -18.81 -9.98 1.18
CA SER A 76 -19.05 -10.19 -0.24
C SER A 76 -20.54 -10.34 -0.51
N LEU A 77 -21.01 -9.73 -1.59
CA LEU A 77 -22.40 -9.78 -2.04
C LEU A 77 -22.43 -10.07 -3.54
N ASN A 78 -23.31 -10.96 -3.95
CA ASN A 78 -23.67 -11.20 -5.34
C ASN A 78 -25.19 -11.06 -5.51
N GLY A 79 -25.60 -10.28 -6.51
CA GLY A 79 -26.98 -10.02 -6.83
C GLY A 79 -27.29 -10.34 -8.28
N ILE A 80 -28.26 -11.23 -8.50
CA ILE A 80 -28.86 -11.53 -9.80
C ILE A 80 -30.01 -10.55 -10.03
N LEU A 81 -29.71 -9.42 -10.70
CA LEU A 81 -30.67 -8.36 -10.98
C LEU A 81 -31.70 -8.77 -12.02
N MET A 82 -31.29 -9.53 -13.04
CA MET A 82 -32.19 -10.09 -14.05
C MET A 82 -31.69 -11.43 -14.56
N LYS A 83 -32.60 -12.40 -14.67
CA LYS A 83 -32.31 -13.71 -15.26
C LYS A 83 -33.51 -14.17 -16.08
N THR A 84 -33.37 -14.07 -17.40
CA THR A 84 -34.37 -14.44 -18.41
C THR A 84 -33.67 -15.13 -19.58
N ASP A 85 -34.42 -15.68 -20.53
CA ASP A 85 -33.85 -16.35 -21.70
C ASP A 85 -32.94 -15.43 -22.56
N ASN A 86 -33.17 -14.11 -22.51
CA ASN A 86 -32.44 -13.14 -23.33
C ASN A 86 -31.53 -12.20 -22.52
N VAL A 87 -31.74 -12.06 -21.22
CA VAL A 87 -31.01 -11.12 -20.37
C VAL A 87 -30.49 -11.86 -19.15
N ASN A 88 -29.18 -11.82 -18.94
CA ASN A 88 -28.57 -12.11 -17.65
C ASN A 88 -27.83 -10.87 -17.18
N TRP A 89 -28.12 -10.47 -15.95
CA TRP A 89 -27.45 -9.36 -15.32
C TRP A 89 -27.19 -9.70 -13.87
N ASP A 90 -25.92 -9.84 -13.53
CA ASP A 90 -25.45 -10.00 -12.18
C ASP A 90 -24.42 -8.91 -11.84
N ILE A 91 -24.42 -8.56 -10.56
CA ILE A 91 -23.46 -7.63 -9.98
C ILE A 91 -22.91 -8.31 -8.75
N SER A 92 -21.61 -8.21 -8.57
CA SER A 92 -20.96 -8.59 -7.32
C SER A 92 -20.15 -7.44 -6.77
N GLY A 93 -20.05 -7.39 -5.45
CA GLY A 93 -19.19 -6.46 -4.77
C GLY A 93 -18.60 -7.12 -3.54
N ASN A 94 -17.39 -6.70 -3.19
CA ASN A 94 -16.74 -7.10 -1.96
C ASN A 94 -16.12 -5.88 -1.29
N VAL A 95 -16.13 -5.87 0.04
CA VAL A 95 -15.38 -4.91 0.85
C VAL A 95 -14.63 -5.66 1.93
N THR A 96 -13.36 -5.34 2.07
CA THR A 96 -12.49 -5.89 3.11
C THR A 96 -12.03 -4.72 3.97
N PHE A 97 -12.30 -4.79 5.27
CA PHE A 97 -11.69 -3.91 6.27
C PHE A 97 -10.58 -4.68 6.95
N GLN A 98 -9.39 -4.10 7.06
CA GLN A 98 -8.26 -4.76 7.68
C GLN A 98 -7.48 -3.79 8.57
N GLU A 99 -6.90 -4.35 9.63
CA GLU A 99 -6.04 -3.63 10.55
C GLU A 99 -4.88 -4.54 10.94
N ASN A 100 -3.66 -4.00 10.87
CA ASN A 100 -2.46 -4.64 11.36
C ASN A 100 -1.88 -3.81 12.50
N GLU A 101 -1.41 -4.48 13.54
CA GLU A 101 -0.83 -3.85 14.72
C GLU A 101 0.33 -4.68 15.24
N ILE A 102 1.45 -4.01 15.54
CA ILE A 102 2.52 -4.59 16.34
C ILE A 102 2.06 -4.56 17.79
N THR A 103 1.87 -5.71 18.41
CA THR A 103 1.42 -5.80 19.81
C THR A 103 2.59 -5.86 20.78
N LYS A 104 3.72 -6.38 20.34
CA LYS A 104 4.94 -6.48 21.12
C LYS A 104 6.16 -6.36 20.22
N LEU A 105 7.19 -5.71 20.75
CA LEU A 105 8.48 -5.57 20.08
C LEU A 105 9.52 -5.27 21.16
N ASN A 106 9.96 -6.28 21.90
CA ASN A 106 10.89 -6.02 23.01
C ASN A 106 11.64 -7.22 23.57
N LEU A 107 12.88 -6.95 24.02
CA LEU A 107 13.67 -7.77 24.95
C LEU A 107 13.97 -7.07 26.30
N SER A 108 13.95 -5.73 26.35
CA SER A 108 14.45 -4.88 27.44
C SER A 108 13.37 -4.16 28.27
N GLY A 109 12.10 -4.17 27.83
CA GLY A 109 10.96 -3.56 28.54
C GLY A 109 10.83 -2.04 28.39
N ASP A 110 11.66 -1.38 27.57
CA ASP A 110 11.55 0.06 27.29
C ASP A 110 10.27 0.38 26.49
N PRO A 111 9.34 1.21 27.02
CA PRO A 111 8.12 1.60 26.32
C PRO A 111 8.35 2.52 25.11
N ASN A 112 9.53 3.14 25.00
CA ASN A 112 9.90 4.02 23.88
C ASN A 112 10.69 3.30 22.79
N PHE A 113 10.98 2.00 22.95
CA PHE A 113 11.72 1.23 21.98
C PHE A 113 10.98 1.17 20.63
N PHE A 114 11.72 1.41 19.56
CA PHE A 114 11.24 1.23 18.20
C PHE A 114 12.39 0.78 17.29
N ILE A 115 12.05 0.17 16.15
CA ILE A 115 13.01 -0.23 15.13
C ILE A 115 12.75 0.63 13.87
N PRO A 116 13.73 1.40 13.39
CA PRO A 116 13.60 2.14 12.14
C PRO A 116 13.44 1.20 10.93
N GLN A 117 12.54 1.54 10.00
CA GLN A 117 12.19 0.72 8.84
C GLN A 117 11.94 1.57 7.59
N GLY A 118 11.80 0.92 6.44
CA GLY A 118 11.43 1.61 5.21
C GLY A 118 12.56 2.46 4.66
N GLY A 119 13.58 1.80 4.10
CA GLY A 119 14.74 2.46 3.52
C GLY A 119 14.38 3.39 2.35
N ILE A 120 15.01 4.56 2.30
CA ILE A 120 14.79 5.57 1.27
C ILE A 120 16.08 5.95 0.54
N SER A 121 15.95 6.40 -0.71
CA SER A 121 17.01 7.14 -1.42
C SER A 121 17.21 8.54 -0.84
N GLY A 122 18.40 9.14 -1.02
CA GLY A 122 18.74 10.46 -0.48
C GLY A 122 19.73 10.44 0.70
N GLY A 123 20.20 9.26 1.11
CA GLY A 123 21.25 9.12 2.12
C GLY A 123 21.43 7.66 2.52
N VAL A 124 22.64 7.28 2.91
CA VAL A 124 22.94 5.90 3.31
C VAL A 124 22.33 5.64 4.70
N GLY A 125 21.46 4.63 4.79
CA GLY A 125 20.85 4.20 6.05
C GLY A 125 19.60 4.99 6.46
N ASN A 126 19.11 5.92 5.64
CA ASN A 126 17.90 6.69 5.94
C ASN A 126 16.64 5.81 5.87
N THR A 127 15.76 5.98 6.85
CA THR A 127 14.52 5.22 7.03
C THR A 127 13.35 6.15 7.37
N ILE A 128 12.18 5.89 6.79
CA ILE A 128 10.99 6.76 6.89
C ILE A 128 9.81 6.09 7.61
N GLN A 129 9.96 4.85 8.04
CA GLN A 129 8.97 4.10 8.82
C GLN A 129 9.55 3.65 10.16
N LEU A 130 8.67 3.21 11.05
CA LEU A 130 9.08 2.69 12.34
C LEU A 130 8.20 1.51 12.77
N TRP A 131 8.81 0.51 13.40
CA TRP A 131 8.11 -0.52 14.14
C TRP A 131 8.09 -0.19 15.61
N ARG A 132 6.89 -0.08 16.19
CA ARG A 132 6.67 0.18 17.61
C ARG A 132 5.33 -0.43 18.04
N PRO A 133 5.23 -0.98 19.26
CA PRO A 133 3.96 -1.49 19.76
C PRO A 133 2.84 -0.44 19.69
N GLY A 134 1.63 -0.89 19.35
CA GLY A 134 0.45 -0.03 19.19
C GLY A 134 0.31 0.64 17.82
N LEU A 135 1.21 0.35 16.86
CA LEU A 135 1.20 0.93 15.52
C LEU A 135 1.16 -0.12 14.42
N ASP A 136 0.72 0.30 13.25
CA ASP A 136 0.82 -0.49 12.02
C ASP A 136 2.30 -0.63 11.60
N PRO A 137 2.75 -1.80 11.11
CA PRO A 137 4.13 -2.02 10.67
C PRO A 137 4.64 -1.09 9.55
N THR A 138 3.75 -0.39 8.86
CA THR A 138 4.06 0.55 7.77
C THR A 138 3.90 2.02 8.17
N THR A 139 3.76 2.30 9.46
CA THR A 139 3.59 3.66 9.97
C THR A 139 4.81 4.51 9.65
N PHE A 140 4.59 5.69 9.07
CA PHE A 140 5.69 6.61 8.76
C PHE A 140 6.18 7.34 10.01
N PHE A 141 7.45 7.75 10.01
CA PHE A 141 8.08 8.51 11.07
C PHE A 141 8.69 9.78 10.49
N VAL A 142 8.11 10.94 10.79
CA VAL A 142 8.45 12.20 10.08
C VAL A 142 8.35 13.41 11.00
N PHE A 143 9.00 14.48 10.61
CA PHE A 143 8.77 15.81 11.15
C PHE A 143 7.50 16.42 10.53
N ARG A 144 6.82 17.24 11.33
CA ARG A 144 5.71 18.07 10.84
C ARG A 144 6.24 19.34 10.18
N GLN A 145 5.97 19.53 8.90
CA GLN A 145 6.42 20.67 8.09
C GLN A 145 5.80 22.00 8.58
N VAL A 146 6.61 23.06 8.61
CA VAL A 146 6.13 24.44 8.84
C VAL A 146 5.90 25.14 7.50
N TYR A 147 4.87 25.98 7.46
CA TYR A 147 4.45 26.75 6.29
C TYR A 147 4.42 28.26 6.59
N ASP A 148 4.66 29.08 5.57
CA ASP A 148 4.54 30.53 5.64
C ASP A 148 3.05 30.98 5.62
N THR A 149 2.82 32.30 5.73
CA THR A 149 1.47 32.86 5.71
C THR A 149 0.74 32.71 4.37
N SER A 150 1.48 32.39 3.30
CA SER A 150 0.94 32.16 1.95
C SER A 150 0.67 30.68 1.68
N GLY A 151 1.00 29.79 2.63
CA GLY A 151 0.84 28.34 2.51
C GLY A 151 2.02 27.63 1.86
N ASN A 152 3.17 28.29 1.63
CA ASN A 152 4.35 27.64 1.09
C ASN A 152 5.17 26.97 2.21
N PRO A 153 5.71 25.76 2.00
CA PRO A 153 6.54 25.12 3.01
C PRO A 153 7.86 25.88 3.18
N ILE A 154 8.33 25.99 4.42
CA ILE A 154 9.59 26.67 4.73
C ILE A 154 10.72 25.63 4.81
N GLU A 155 11.76 25.80 4.00
CA GLU A 155 12.89 24.88 3.93
C GLU A 155 13.56 24.72 5.31
N GLY A 156 13.74 23.47 5.75
CA GLY A 156 14.43 23.13 7.00
C GLY A 156 13.69 23.54 8.28
N ALA A 157 12.46 24.04 8.18
CA ALA A 157 11.65 24.43 9.33
C ALA A 157 10.57 23.39 9.63
N TYR A 158 10.62 22.87 10.86
CA TYR A 158 9.70 21.87 11.37
C TYR A 158 9.12 22.32 12.70
N VAL A 159 7.99 21.72 13.09
CA VAL A 159 7.39 22.04 14.38
C VAL A 159 8.17 21.36 15.49
N ASP A 160 8.68 22.16 16.42
CA ASP A 160 9.16 21.71 17.73
C ASP A 160 7.98 21.15 18.51
N VAL A 161 8.01 19.84 18.80
CA VAL A 161 6.89 19.15 19.46
C VAL A 161 7.11 19.03 20.96
N ASN A 162 8.33 19.23 21.44
CA ASN A 162 8.71 19.05 22.84
C ASN A 162 8.93 20.38 23.59
N GLY A 163 9.04 21.49 22.86
CA GLY A 163 9.17 22.86 23.37
C GLY A 163 10.57 23.26 23.83
N ASP A 164 11.62 22.54 23.42
CA ASP A 164 13.00 22.80 23.83
C ASP A 164 13.74 23.82 22.93
N ASN A 165 13.06 24.36 21.91
CA ASN A 165 13.57 25.27 20.88
C ASN A 165 14.69 24.68 20.02
N GLN A 166 14.81 23.36 19.95
CA GLN A 166 15.71 22.65 19.05
C GLN A 166 14.87 21.73 18.16
N ILE A 167 15.29 21.59 16.90
CA ILE A 167 14.70 20.60 16.01
C ILE A 167 15.67 19.44 15.91
N THR A 168 15.29 18.30 16.50
CA THR A 168 16.11 17.10 16.60
C THR A 168 15.28 15.86 16.27
N GLU A 169 15.89 14.68 16.16
CA GLU A 169 15.14 13.43 15.94
C GLU A 169 14.02 13.17 16.97
N ALA A 170 14.08 13.80 18.16
CA ALA A 170 13.02 13.73 19.16
C ALA A 170 11.71 14.40 18.71
N ASP A 171 11.74 15.25 17.68
CA ASP A 171 10.56 15.93 17.14
C ASP A 171 9.85 15.15 16.02
N ARG A 172 10.41 14.02 15.59
CA ARG A 172 9.71 13.13 14.66
C ARG A 172 8.56 12.44 15.35
N GLN A 173 7.48 12.25 14.60
CA GLN A 173 6.24 11.64 15.08
C GLN A 173 5.80 10.53 14.14
N ALA A 174 5.16 9.52 14.72
CA ALA A 174 4.43 8.52 13.97
C ALA A 174 3.27 9.20 13.24
N TYR A 175 3.21 9.08 11.91
CA TYR A 175 2.25 9.81 11.10
C TYR A 175 1.76 8.99 9.92
N LYS A 176 0.48 8.60 9.95
CA LYS A 176 -0.19 7.81 8.90
C LYS A 176 0.50 6.48 8.61
N LYS A 177 -0.11 5.65 7.76
CA LYS A 177 0.38 4.30 7.42
C LYS A 177 0.17 3.99 5.95
N ALA A 178 0.97 3.09 5.42
CA ALA A 178 0.83 2.59 4.05
C ALA A 178 -0.28 1.55 3.91
N THR A 179 -0.56 0.80 4.97
CA THR A 179 -1.62 -0.21 5.01
C THR A 179 -2.99 0.44 4.78
N PRO A 180 -3.75 0.02 3.74
CA PRO A 180 -5.13 0.48 3.55
C PRO A 180 -6.05 0.02 4.67
N ASP A 181 -6.99 0.87 5.04
CA ASP A 181 -8.06 0.54 6.00
C ASP A 181 -9.17 -0.27 5.34
N ALA A 182 -9.39 -0.06 4.04
CA ALA A 182 -10.38 -0.80 3.27
C ALA A 182 -9.99 -1.06 1.82
N PHE A 183 -10.35 -2.24 1.32
CA PHE A 183 -10.37 -2.58 -0.10
C PHE A 183 -11.81 -2.75 -0.58
N ILE A 184 -12.09 -2.30 -1.80
CA ILE A 184 -13.41 -2.46 -2.42
C ILE A 184 -13.22 -3.08 -3.81
N GLY A 185 -14.02 -4.10 -4.12
CA GLY A 185 -14.17 -4.64 -5.46
C GLY A 185 -15.63 -4.54 -5.91
N PHE A 186 -15.82 -4.26 -7.19
CA PHE A 186 -17.14 -4.23 -7.81
C PHE A 186 -17.02 -4.82 -9.21
N THR A 187 -17.83 -5.83 -9.51
CA THR A 187 -17.88 -6.46 -10.82
C THR A 187 -19.31 -6.45 -11.36
N ASN A 188 -19.43 -6.05 -12.61
CA ASN A 188 -20.65 -6.14 -13.39
C ASN A 188 -20.50 -7.23 -14.45
N ASN A 189 -21.51 -8.08 -14.57
CA ASN A 189 -21.66 -9.01 -15.68
C ASN A 189 -23.04 -8.80 -16.28
N PHE A 190 -23.06 -8.35 -17.52
CA PHE A 190 -24.28 -8.12 -18.27
C PHE A 190 -24.21 -8.86 -19.60
N SER A 191 -25.27 -9.58 -19.93
CA SER A 191 -25.45 -10.18 -21.24
C SER A 191 -26.86 -9.90 -21.74
N TYR A 192 -26.96 -9.53 -23.01
CA TYR A 192 -28.22 -9.43 -23.73
C TYR A 192 -28.12 -10.17 -25.05
N LYS A 193 -28.80 -11.31 -25.15
CA LYS A 193 -28.73 -12.24 -26.28
C LYS A 193 -27.27 -12.61 -26.60
N ASN A 194 -26.77 -12.06 -27.69
CA ASN A 194 -25.45 -12.33 -28.26
C ASN A 194 -24.39 -11.31 -27.80
N PHE A 195 -24.79 -10.27 -27.08
CA PHE A 195 -23.92 -9.23 -26.55
C PHE A 195 -23.55 -9.52 -25.10
N ASP A 196 -22.28 -9.30 -24.76
CA ASP A 196 -21.76 -9.40 -23.39
C ASP A 196 -20.91 -8.17 -23.02
N LEU A 197 -21.07 -7.71 -21.78
CA LEU A 197 -20.34 -6.63 -21.16
C LEU A 197 -19.93 -7.09 -19.75
N ASN A 198 -18.63 -7.07 -19.48
CA ASN A 198 -18.09 -7.28 -18.14
C ASN A 198 -17.17 -6.13 -17.79
N PHE A 199 -17.24 -5.65 -16.55
CA PHE A 199 -16.22 -4.75 -16.04
C PHE A 199 -16.01 -4.92 -14.54
N THR A 200 -14.79 -4.61 -14.09
CA THR A 200 -14.39 -4.69 -12.69
C THR A 200 -13.71 -3.40 -12.25
N PHE A 201 -14.26 -2.78 -11.21
CA PHE A 201 -13.61 -1.73 -10.45
C PHE A 201 -12.97 -2.30 -9.19
N ARG A 202 -11.81 -1.78 -8.84
CA ARG A 202 -11.12 -2.05 -7.57
C ARG A 202 -10.69 -0.73 -6.94
N GLY A 203 -10.77 -0.63 -5.62
CA GLY A 203 -10.31 0.52 -4.87
C GLY A 203 -9.61 0.15 -3.57
N SER A 204 -8.82 1.09 -3.08
CA SER A 204 -8.09 1.06 -1.82
C SER A 204 -8.26 2.40 -1.13
N PHE A 205 -8.53 2.39 0.17
CA PHE A 205 -8.84 3.60 0.93
C PHE A 205 -8.19 3.59 2.31
N GLY A 206 -7.80 4.77 2.79
CA GLY A 206 -7.17 5.00 4.08
C GLY A 206 -5.64 4.89 4.06
N ASN A 207 -5.04 4.51 2.93
CA ASN A 207 -3.60 4.37 2.77
C ASN A 207 -2.91 5.67 2.34
N TYR A 208 -1.64 5.76 2.72
CA TYR A 208 -0.75 6.86 2.37
C TYR A 208 0.53 6.35 1.72
N VAL A 209 1.12 7.16 0.87
CA VAL A 209 2.41 6.88 0.22
C VAL A 209 3.36 8.03 0.48
N TYR A 210 4.55 7.70 0.92
CA TYR A 210 5.69 8.60 0.96
C TYR A 210 6.34 8.66 -0.44
N ASN A 211 6.23 9.83 -1.08
CA ASN A 211 6.79 10.09 -2.40
C ASN A 211 8.30 10.37 -2.30
N ASN A 212 9.09 9.30 -2.28
CA ASN A 212 10.53 9.42 -2.13
C ASN A 212 11.20 10.03 -3.37
N VAL A 213 10.62 9.85 -4.56
CA VAL A 213 11.09 10.49 -5.80
C VAL A 213 11.06 12.02 -5.63
N ALA A 214 9.94 12.57 -5.15
CA ALA A 214 9.80 14.00 -4.87
C ALA A 214 10.74 14.47 -3.76
N SER A 215 10.87 13.72 -2.65
CA SER A 215 11.74 14.11 -1.54
C SER A 215 13.23 14.16 -1.91
N SER A 216 13.67 13.21 -2.76
CA SER A 216 15.08 13.05 -3.11
C SER A 216 15.49 13.94 -4.28
N SER A 217 14.62 14.12 -5.27
CA SER A 217 14.93 14.83 -6.52
C SER A 217 14.17 16.14 -6.73
N GLY A 218 13.24 16.51 -5.85
CA GLY A 218 12.44 17.74 -5.92
C GLY A 218 13.09 18.96 -5.29
N ASN A 219 14.40 19.15 -5.49
CA ASN A 219 15.16 20.26 -4.94
C ASN A 219 16.20 20.79 -5.95
N LEU A 220 16.64 22.03 -5.76
CA LEU A 220 17.53 22.71 -6.70
C LEU A 220 18.94 22.11 -6.76
N SER A 221 19.45 21.58 -5.65
CA SER A 221 20.82 21.02 -5.56
C SER A 221 21.02 19.85 -6.51
N VAL A 222 19.96 19.06 -6.77
CA VAL A 222 20.00 17.98 -7.76
C VAL A 222 20.40 18.53 -9.14
N VAL A 223 19.90 19.69 -9.55
CA VAL A 223 20.22 20.28 -10.85
C VAL A 223 21.58 21.00 -10.83
N LEU A 224 21.84 21.80 -9.79
CA LEU A 224 22.99 22.71 -9.76
C LEU A 224 24.30 22.09 -9.27
N ASP A 225 24.21 21.13 -8.34
CA ASP A 225 25.36 20.64 -7.57
C ASP A 225 25.75 19.21 -7.99
N THR A 226 25.17 18.67 -9.08
CA THR A 226 25.45 17.31 -9.55
C THR A 226 26.87 17.18 -10.14
N PRO A 227 27.67 16.20 -9.66
CA PRO A 227 29.00 15.99 -10.19
C PRO A 227 28.96 15.31 -11.58
N GLY A 228 29.50 16.00 -12.58
CA GLY A 228 29.73 15.47 -13.93
C GLY A 228 29.14 16.32 -15.05
N ASP A 229 29.48 15.99 -16.30
CA ASP A 229 29.00 16.69 -17.51
C ASP A 229 27.63 16.18 -17.97
N TYR A 230 26.67 16.06 -17.05
CA TYR A 230 25.29 15.71 -17.38
C TYR A 230 24.30 16.53 -16.56
N GLN A 231 23.09 16.67 -17.08
CA GLN A 231 22.00 17.36 -16.41
C GLN A 231 21.01 16.30 -15.89
N PRO A 232 20.91 16.10 -14.56
CA PRO A 232 19.95 15.17 -14.01
C PRO A 232 18.54 15.76 -14.08
N ASN A 233 17.55 14.86 -14.09
CA ASN A 233 16.16 15.26 -13.99
C ASN A 233 15.82 15.56 -12.51
N ALA A 234 15.22 16.72 -12.26
CA ALA A 234 14.60 17.05 -10.98
C ALA A 234 13.10 16.79 -11.03
N HIS A 235 12.52 16.46 -9.87
CA HIS A 235 11.08 16.30 -9.75
C HIS A 235 10.36 17.65 -9.78
N ALA A 236 9.17 17.68 -10.39
CA ALA A 236 8.41 18.91 -10.62
C ALA A 236 7.98 19.63 -9.32
N SER A 237 7.90 18.91 -8.19
CA SER A 237 7.58 19.46 -6.87
C SER A 237 8.51 20.59 -6.40
N TYR A 238 9.70 20.75 -7.01
CA TYR A 238 10.53 21.92 -6.77
C TYR A 238 9.82 23.25 -7.14
N LEU A 239 8.94 23.24 -8.15
CA LEU A 239 8.22 24.44 -8.59
C LEU A 239 7.29 24.98 -7.50
N ASP A 240 6.78 24.09 -6.65
CA ASP A 240 5.91 24.39 -5.52
C ASP A 240 6.71 24.66 -4.25
N THR A 241 7.63 23.76 -3.90
CA THR A 241 8.37 23.83 -2.62
C THR A 241 9.50 24.86 -2.61
N ARG A 242 10.13 25.10 -3.77
CA ARG A 242 11.31 25.97 -3.94
C ARG A 242 12.50 25.61 -3.04
N PHE A 243 12.56 24.38 -2.53
CA PHE A 243 13.66 23.91 -1.70
C PHE A 243 14.97 23.85 -2.48
N ARG A 244 16.04 24.36 -1.87
CA ARG A 244 17.39 24.21 -2.40
C ARG A 244 17.93 22.82 -2.14
N ASN A 245 17.73 22.28 -0.93
CA ASN A 245 18.31 21.03 -0.45
C ASN A 245 17.23 19.95 -0.22
N GLN A 246 17.67 18.72 0.06
CA GLN A 246 16.78 17.61 0.41
C GLN A 246 16.17 17.79 1.80
N ASN A 247 14.87 17.54 1.93
CA ASN A 247 14.11 17.57 3.19
C ASN A 247 13.41 16.23 3.46
N LEU A 248 14.18 15.14 3.45
CA LEU A 248 13.66 13.76 3.35
C LEU A 248 12.65 13.39 4.43
N PHE A 249 12.81 13.84 5.68
CA PHE A 249 12.00 13.37 6.78
C PHE A 249 10.73 14.21 7.02
N SER A 250 10.26 14.96 6.03
CA SER A 250 9.09 15.84 6.12
C SER A 250 7.78 15.11 5.82
N ASP A 251 6.73 15.36 6.60
CA ASP A 251 5.35 14.90 6.34
C ASP A 251 4.75 15.45 5.04
N LEU A 252 5.33 16.51 4.49
CA LEU A 252 5.01 17.08 3.17
C LEU A 252 4.99 16.03 2.05
N TYR A 253 5.86 15.03 2.14
CA TYR A 253 5.99 13.98 1.13
C TYR A 253 5.06 12.79 1.36
N ILE A 254 4.28 12.79 2.44
CA ILE A 254 3.28 11.75 2.74
C ILE A 254 1.94 12.17 2.14
N GLN A 255 1.55 11.48 1.10
CA GLN A 255 0.37 11.79 0.30
C GLN A 255 -0.70 10.72 0.47
N ARG A 256 -1.97 11.13 0.44
CA ARG A 256 -3.09 10.18 0.41
C ARG A 256 -3.03 9.39 -0.89
N ALA A 257 -3.13 8.08 -0.80
CA ALA A 257 -3.03 7.17 -1.94
C ALA A 257 -4.33 6.35 -2.12
N ASP A 258 -5.45 6.95 -1.72
CA ASP A 258 -6.77 6.42 -2.02
C ASP A 258 -6.94 6.36 -3.54
N PHE A 259 -7.51 5.26 -4.04
CA PHE A 259 -7.77 5.15 -5.48
C PHE A 259 -8.96 4.28 -5.84
N VAL A 260 -9.47 4.52 -7.05
CA VAL A 260 -10.37 3.62 -7.77
C VAL A 260 -9.82 3.37 -9.17
N ARG A 261 -9.73 2.11 -9.56
CA ARG A 261 -9.19 1.66 -10.85
C ARG A 261 -10.24 0.86 -11.61
N LEU A 262 -10.37 1.15 -12.91
CA LEU A 262 -11.03 0.23 -13.84
C LEU A 262 -10.02 -0.85 -14.24
N ASP A 263 -10.08 -1.97 -13.53
CA ASP A 263 -9.09 -3.04 -13.59
C ASP A 263 -9.24 -3.84 -14.88
N ASN A 264 -10.47 -4.17 -15.25
CA ASN A 264 -10.82 -4.86 -16.49
C ASN A 264 -12.15 -4.33 -17.07
N LEU A 265 -12.20 -4.24 -18.40
CA LEU A 265 -13.43 -4.03 -19.18
C LEU A 265 -13.38 -4.94 -20.40
N SER A 266 -14.40 -5.77 -20.59
CA SER A 266 -14.56 -6.62 -21.75
C SER A 266 -15.92 -6.39 -22.39
N ILE A 267 -15.92 -6.20 -23.71
CA ILE A 267 -17.13 -6.10 -24.52
C ILE A 267 -17.04 -7.15 -25.62
N GLY A 268 -18.09 -7.97 -25.74
CA GLY A 268 -18.14 -9.08 -26.68
C GLY A 268 -19.44 -9.14 -27.46
N TYR A 269 -19.35 -9.72 -28.66
CA TYR A 269 -20.52 -10.10 -29.45
C TYR A 269 -20.31 -11.46 -30.12
N THR A 270 -21.31 -12.33 -30.00
CA THR A 270 -21.31 -13.70 -30.51
C THR A 270 -22.25 -13.82 -31.71
N PHE A 271 -21.71 -13.98 -32.91
CA PHE A 271 -22.45 -14.28 -34.13
C PHE A 271 -22.72 -15.79 -34.23
N GLN A 272 -24.00 -16.15 -34.36
CA GLN A 272 -24.42 -17.52 -34.64
C GLN A 272 -24.65 -17.66 -36.15
N LEU A 273 -23.76 -18.37 -36.84
CA LEU A 273 -23.88 -18.71 -38.26
C LEU A 273 -24.25 -20.19 -38.39
N GLU A 274 -24.81 -20.58 -39.54
CA GLU A 274 -25.36 -21.93 -39.76
C GLU A 274 -24.36 -23.07 -39.52
N LYS A 275 -23.06 -22.83 -39.75
CA LYS A 275 -21.99 -23.83 -39.62
C LYS A 275 -20.90 -23.46 -38.62
N MET A 276 -21.06 -22.35 -37.92
CA MET A 276 -19.99 -21.79 -37.08
C MET A 276 -20.56 -20.78 -36.09
N THR A 277 -20.07 -20.81 -34.85
CA THR A 277 -20.21 -19.71 -33.92
C THR A 277 -18.93 -18.88 -33.92
N PHE A 278 -19.07 -17.57 -34.10
CA PHE A 278 -17.96 -16.63 -34.11
C PHE A 278 -18.17 -15.58 -33.00
N ARG A 279 -17.23 -15.48 -32.06
CA ARG A 279 -17.23 -14.41 -31.05
C ARG A 279 -16.06 -13.47 -31.30
N THR A 280 -16.35 -12.17 -31.31
CA THR A 280 -15.35 -11.11 -31.23
C THR A 280 -15.46 -10.42 -29.88
N SER A 281 -14.32 -10.02 -29.31
CA SER A 281 -14.30 -9.26 -28.07
C SER A 281 -13.13 -8.29 -28.02
N LEU A 282 -13.37 -7.16 -27.38
CA LEU A 282 -12.34 -6.18 -27.03
C LEU A 282 -12.23 -6.15 -25.51
N THR A 283 -11.05 -6.47 -24.99
CA THR A 283 -10.76 -6.46 -23.56
C THR A 283 -9.66 -5.48 -23.26
N GLY A 284 -9.85 -4.62 -22.27
CA GLY A 284 -8.86 -3.67 -21.78
C GLY A 284 -8.56 -3.91 -20.31
N THR A 285 -7.28 -3.87 -19.93
CA THR A 285 -6.86 -3.94 -18.52
C THR A 285 -6.13 -2.68 -18.08
N ASN A 286 -6.25 -2.34 -16.79
CA ASN A 286 -5.67 -1.14 -16.17
C ASN A 286 -6.04 0.16 -16.91
N LEU A 287 -7.29 0.29 -17.38
CA LEU A 287 -7.68 1.34 -18.31
C LEU A 287 -7.50 2.76 -17.75
N PHE A 288 -7.87 2.98 -16.50
CA PHE A 288 -7.62 4.22 -15.77
C PHE A 288 -7.59 4.00 -14.26
N VAL A 289 -6.98 4.94 -13.55
CA VAL A 289 -6.97 5.07 -12.09
C VAL A 289 -7.35 6.51 -11.73
N ILE A 290 -8.18 6.65 -10.70
CA ILE A 290 -8.57 7.93 -10.09
C ILE A 290 -7.91 7.95 -8.72
N THR A 291 -7.05 8.93 -8.45
CA THR A 291 -6.33 9.09 -7.18
C THR A 291 -5.92 10.54 -6.97
N GLU A 292 -5.66 10.91 -5.71
CA GLU A 292 -5.06 12.20 -5.32
C GLU A 292 -3.53 12.11 -5.21
N TYR A 293 -2.94 10.93 -5.38
CA TYR A 293 -1.49 10.73 -5.34
C TYR A 293 -0.82 11.38 -6.56
N ASP A 294 0.22 12.19 -6.34
CA ASP A 294 0.91 12.92 -7.42
C ASP A 294 1.89 12.05 -8.22
N GLY A 295 2.26 10.88 -7.70
CA GLY A 295 3.15 9.95 -8.38
C GLY A 295 2.48 9.17 -9.51
N LEU A 296 3.20 8.20 -10.09
CA LEU A 296 2.75 7.49 -11.29
C LEU A 296 1.62 6.49 -11.04
N ASP A 297 1.65 5.81 -9.91
CA ASP A 297 0.64 4.82 -9.51
C ASP A 297 0.55 4.80 -7.97
N PRO A 298 -0.65 4.89 -7.38
CA PRO A 298 -0.83 4.95 -5.92
C PRO A 298 -0.59 3.60 -5.22
N GLU A 299 -0.44 2.51 -5.97
CA GLU A 299 -0.38 1.16 -5.42
C GLU A 299 1.04 0.72 -5.10
N ILE A 300 1.61 1.34 -4.08
CA ILE A 300 2.96 1.08 -3.61
C ILE A 300 2.90 0.18 -2.37
N SER A 301 3.34 -1.07 -2.49
CA SER A 301 3.20 -2.11 -1.45
C SER A 301 3.75 -1.68 -0.07
N SER A 302 4.94 -1.09 -0.02
CA SER A 302 5.55 -0.59 1.22
C SER A 302 5.08 0.81 1.62
N GLY A 303 4.32 1.48 0.77
CA GLY A 303 4.03 2.92 0.86
C GLY A 303 5.22 3.83 0.61
N ILE A 304 6.35 3.33 0.11
CA ILE A 304 7.53 4.16 -0.20
C ILE A 304 7.76 4.13 -1.71
N ASP A 305 7.42 5.21 -2.39
CA ASP A 305 7.62 5.32 -3.84
C ASP A 305 9.06 5.70 -4.14
N ASN A 306 9.88 4.68 -4.40
CA ASN A 306 11.29 4.82 -4.71
C ASN A 306 11.57 4.40 -6.16
N ASN A 307 10.91 5.06 -7.12
CA ASN A 307 11.00 4.80 -8.56
C ASN A 307 10.23 3.53 -8.99
N PHE A 308 8.95 3.45 -8.62
CA PHE A 308 8.08 2.35 -9.00
C PHE A 308 7.76 2.33 -10.50
N TYR A 309 7.73 1.12 -11.09
CA TYR A 309 7.28 0.95 -12.48
C TYR A 309 5.75 0.82 -12.53
N PRO A 310 5.04 1.75 -13.20
CA PRO A 310 3.60 1.72 -13.26
C PRO A 310 3.10 0.53 -14.07
N ARG A 311 1.86 0.11 -13.78
CA ARG A 311 1.24 -1.01 -14.48
C ARG A 311 0.89 -0.62 -15.91
N ALA A 312 1.20 -1.50 -16.86
CA ALA A 312 0.89 -1.27 -18.26
C ALA A 312 -0.63 -1.37 -18.50
N ARG A 313 -1.13 -0.46 -19.35
CA ARG A 313 -2.47 -0.57 -19.93
C ARG A 313 -2.39 -1.51 -21.12
N THR A 314 -3.23 -2.53 -21.16
CA THR A 314 -3.25 -3.48 -22.29
C THR A 314 -4.63 -3.51 -22.93
N GLY A 315 -4.66 -3.69 -24.24
CA GLY A 315 -5.87 -3.91 -25.03
C GLY A 315 -5.69 -5.16 -25.88
N VAL A 316 -6.69 -6.05 -25.85
CA VAL A 316 -6.67 -7.33 -26.54
C VAL A 316 -7.93 -7.48 -27.38
N LEU A 317 -7.75 -7.71 -28.68
CA LEU A 317 -8.82 -8.17 -29.58
C LEU A 317 -8.82 -9.70 -29.59
N GLY A 318 -9.89 -10.30 -29.06
CA GLY A 318 -10.09 -11.75 -29.04
C GLY A 318 -11.06 -12.20 -30.11
N LEU A 319 -10.66 -13.21 -30.90
CA LEU A 319 -11.51 -13.87 -31.89
C LEU A 319 -11.61 -15.35 -31.53
N THR A 320 -12.83 -15.86 -31.38
CA THR A 320 -13.10 -17.26 -31.05
C THR A 320 -14.02 -17.86 -32.09
N PHE A 321 -13.62 -19.00 -32.65
CA PHE A 321 -14.38 -19.75 -33.65
C PHE A 321 -14.71 -21.13 -33.09
N THR A 322 -15.96 -21.55 -33.19
CA THR A 322 -16.44 -22.89 -32.83
C THR A 322 -17.19 -23.46 -34.02
N PHE A 323 -16.79 -24.65 -34.48
CA PHE A 323 -17.34 -25.33 -35.66
C PHE A 323 -18.31 -26.43 -35.27
#